data_AF-A0A258FR16-F1
#
_entry.id   AF-A0A258FR16-F1
#
_cell.length_a   1.000
_cell.length_b   1.000
_cell.length_c   1.000
_cell.angle_alpha   90.00
_cell.angle_beta   90.00
_cell.angle_gamma   90.00
#
_symmetry.space_group_name_H-M   'P 1'
#
loop_
_entity.id
_entity.type
_entity.pdbx_description
1 polymer ?
#
loop_
_entity_poly.entity_id
_entity_poly.type
_entity_poly.pdbx_seq_one_letter_code
_entity_poly.pdbx_strand_id
1 'polypeptide(L)'
;MSLTESPRPARSRLLLVVLVIETVAAVLAVLPALGMAVMSPMAVAQGNILWVSAFVIVAVTFPLVIVGGPVLGWMAWGERRDRRAWTAVAAPFAWLGLFAALFAASGMSI
;
A
#
# COMPACT_ATOMS: atom_id res chain seq x y z
N MET A 1 24.42 32.09 27.15
CA MET A 1 23.32 31.13 27.39
C MET A 1 23.32 30.16 26.21
N SER A 2 24.02 29.03 26.34
CA SER A 2 24.20 28.06 25.26
C SER A 2 22.98 27.13 25.25
N LEU A 3 22.20 27.16 24.17
CA LEU A 3 21.12 26.19 23.97
C LEU A 3 21.78 24.85 23.68
N THR A 4 21.83 23.97 24.68
CA THR A 4 22.18 22.57 24.53
C THR A 4 21.21 21.95 23.53
N GLU A 5 21.64 21.82 22.26
CA GLU A 5 20.92 21.05 21.26
C GLU A 5 20.72 19.64 21.81
N SER A 6 19.49 19.32 22.22
CA SER A 6 19.14 17.96 22.60
C SER A 6 19.50 17.03 21.42
N PRO A 7 20.24 15.94 21.64
CA PRO A 7 20.65 15.05 20.56
C PRO A 7 19.43 14.62 19.76
N ARG A 8 19.43 14.95 18.46
CA ARG A 8 18.33 14.54 17.58
C ARG A 8 18.27 13.01 17.57
N PRO A 9 17.07 12.39 17.63
CA PRO A 9 16.95 10.95 17.68
C PRO A 9 17.63 10.29 16.47
N ALA A 10 18.33 9.18 16.73
CA ALA A 10 19.00 8.39 15.71
C ALA A 10 17.96 7.78 14.75
N ARG A 11 18.24 7.84 13.46
CA ARG A 11 17.37 7.31 12.40
C ARG A 11 17.52 5.78 12.28
N SER A 12 16.41 5.04 12.32
CA SER A 12 16.36 3.62 11.97
C SER A 12 16.82 3.32 10.53
N ARG A 13 17.98 2.68 10.36
CA ARG A 13 18.47 2.21 9.05
C ARG A 13 17.56 1.14 8.43
N LEU A 14 16.96 0.30 9.27
CA LEU A 14 16.02 -0.73 8.83
C LEU A 14 14.81 -0.11 8.13
N LEU A 15 14.22 0.92 8.74
CA LEU A 15 13.06 1.62 8.17
C LEU A 15 13.38 2.24 6.81
N LEU A 16 14.58 2.79 6.64
CA LEU A 16 15.04 3.30 5.34
C LEU A 16 15.08 2.19 4.27
N VAL A 17 15.67 1.03 4.60
CA VAL A 17 15.73 -0.12 3.68
C VAL A 17 14.32 -0.57 3.30
N VAL A 18 13.41 -0.67 4.28
CA VAL A 18 12.03 -1.08 4.02
C VAL A 18 11.30 -0.09 3.13
N LEU A 19 11.44 1.22 3.36
CA LEU A 19 10.85 2.26 2.50
C LEU A 19 11.35 2.18 1.05
N VAL A 20 12.64 1.90 0.86
CA VAL A 20 13.22 1.71 -0.49
C VAL A 20 12.61 0.48 -1.16
N ILE A 21 12.58 -0.67 -0.47
CA ILE A 21 11.99 -1.91 -1.00
C ILE A 21 10.52 -1.70 -1.35
N GLU A 22 9.75 -1.06 -0.47
CA GLU A 22 8.33 -0.78 -0.67
C GLU A 22 8.10 0.16 -1.86
N THR A 23 8.96 1.16 -2.05
CA THR A 23 8.89 2.06 -3.21
C THR A 23 9.14 1.29 -4.51
N VAL A 24 10.14 0.40 -4.55
CA VAL A 24 10.41 -0.45 -5.72
C VAL A 24 9.24 -1.40 -5.98
N ALA A 25 8.72 -2.05 -4.94
CA ALA A 25 7.55 -2.92 -5.04
C ALA A 25 6.34 -2.16 -5.56
N ALA A 26 6.12 -0.92 -5.12
CA ALA A 26 5.03 -0.08 -5.58
C ALA A 26 5.11 0.24 -7.07
N VAL A 27 6.30 0.56 -7.57
CA VAL A 27 6.54 0.80 -9.01
C VAL A 27 6.29 -0.49 -9.81
N LEU A 28 6.80 -1.62 -9.34
CA LEU A 28 6.62 -2.92 -10.02
C LEU A 28 5.14 -3.34 -10.03
N ALA A 29 4.39 -3.02 -8.97
CA ALA A 29 2.97 -3.32 -8.83
C ALA A 29 2.07 -2.52 -9.79
N VAL A 30 2.57 -1.44 -10.40
CA VAL A 30 1.82 -0.72 -11.46
C VAL A 30 1.56 -1.61 -12.66
N LEU A 31 2.50 -2.48 -13.04
CA LEU A 31 2.37 -3.37 -14.20
C LEU A 31 1.19 -4.35 -14.06
N PRO A 32 1.07 -5.16 -12.98
CA PRO A 32 -0.10 -6.02 -12.79
C PRO A 32 -1.40 -5.21 -12.59
N ALA A 33 -1.35 -4.02 -11.99
CA ALA A 33 -2.53 -3.16 -11.89
C ALA A 33 -3.04 -2.72 -13.28
N LEU A 34 -2.13 -2.34 -14.19
CA LEU A 34 -2.46 -2.03 -15.58
C LEU A 34 -2.97 -3.26 -16.33
N GLY A 35 -2.33 -4.42 -16.15
CA GLY A 35 -2.79 -5.69 -16.74
C GLY A 35 -4.22 -6.03 -16.32
N MET A 36 -4.54 -5.87 -15.03
CA MET A 36 -5.90 -6.02 -14.52
C MET A 36 -6.86 -5.00 -15.15
N ALA A 37 -6.49 -3.71 -15.20
CA ALA A 37 -7.30 -2.66 -15.84
C ALA A 37 -7.72 -3.03 -17.28
N VAL A 38 -6.80 -3.58 -18.07
CA VAL A 38 -7.05 -3.99 -19.46
C VAL A 38 -8.00 -5.20 -19.54
N MET A 39 -7.96 -6.11 -18.57
CA MET A 39 -8.86 -7.28 -18.53
C MET A 39 -10.26 -6.98 -17.95
N SER A 40 -10.46 -5.78 -17.41
CA SER A 40 -11.75 -5.35 -16.83
C SER A 40 -12.98 -5.59 -17.71
N PRO A 41 -12.96 -5.39 -19.05
CA PRO A 41 -14.15 -5.60 -19.87
C PRO A 41 -14.54 -7.08 -19.97
N MET A 42 -13.57 -8.00 -19.85
CA MET A 42 -13.83 -9.45 -19.86
C MET A 42 -14.54 -9.89 -18.59
N ALA A 43 -14.18 -9.31 -17.43
CA ALA A 43 -14.86 -9.59 -16.16
C ALA A 43 -16.32 -9.07 -16.16
N VAL A 44 -16.56 -7.92 -16.79
CA VAL A 44 -17.92 -7.36 -16.96
C VAL A 44 -18.76 -8.23 -17.89
N ALA A 45 -18.18 -8.79 -18.95
CA ALA A 45 -18.87 -9.67 -19.89
C ALA A 45 -19.36 -10.99 -19.27
N GLN A 46 -18.75 -11.44 -18.17
CA GLN A 46 -19.15 -12.66 -17.46
C GLN A 46 -20.37 -12.48 -16.55
N GLY A 47 -20.90 -11.25 -16.40
CA GLY A 47 -22.16 -10.98 -15.70
C GLY A 47 -22.14 -11.20 -14.18
N ASN A 48 -21.01 -11.55 -13.59
CA ASN A 48 -20.90 -11.74 -12.15
C ASN A 48 -20.60 -10.41 -11.44
N ILE A 49 -21.65 -9.80 -10.90
CA ILE A 49 -21.62 -8.50 -10.22
C ILE A 49 -20.58 -8.44 -9.08
N LEU A 50 -20.30 -9.56 -8.40
CA LEU A 50 -19.33 -9.63 -7.31
C LEU A 50 -17.90 -9.51 -7.81
N TRP A 51 -17.55 -10.21 -8.89
CA TRP A 51 -16.21 -10.11 -9.50
C TRP A 51 -15.96 -8.72 -10.09
N VAL A 52 -16.97 -8.12 -10.71
CA VAL A 52 -16.89 -6.73 -11.19
C VAL A 52 -16.67 -5.75 -10.04
N SER A 53 -17.41 -5.92 -8.94
CA SER A 53 -17.28 -5.05 -7.77
C SER A 53 -15.91 -5.20 -7.09
N ALA A 54 -15.43 -6.43 -6.88
CA ALA A 54 -14.10 -6.70 -6.35
C ALA A 54 -13.01 -6.11 -7.24
N PHE A 55 -13.15 -6.28 -8.55
CA PHE A 55 -12.24 -5.70 -9.54
C PHE A 55 -12.18 -4.16 -9.43
N VAL A 56 -13.32 -3.48 -9.41
CA VAL A 56 -13.39 -2.01 -9.29
C VAL A 56 -12.76 -1.53 -7.99
N ILE A 57 -13.04 -2.21 -6.87
CA ILE A 57 -12.44 -1.89 -5.56
C ILE A 57 -10.92 -1.99 -5.63
N VAL A 58 -10.39 -3.09 -6.17
CA VAL A 58 -8.93 -3.27 -6.32
C VAL A 58 -8.36 -2.21 -7.25
N ALA A 59 -8.92 -2.02 -8.44
CA ALA A 59 -8.42 -1.08 -9.43
C ALA A 59 -8.37 0.37 -8.91
N VAL A 60 -9.31 0.77 -8.05
CA VAL A 60 -9.36 2.13 -7.48
C VAL A 60 -8.49 2.25 -6.22
N THR A 61 -8.58 1.31 -5.29
CA THR A 61 -7.94 1.45 -3.98
C THR A 61 -6.49 0.97 -3.97
N PHE A 62 -6.11 0.01 -4.82
CA PHE A 62 -4.74 -0.49 -4.89
C PHE A 62 -3.72 0.58 -5.27
N PRO A 63 -3.91 1.40 -6.34
CA PRO A 63 -2.98 2.48 -6.66
C PRO A 63 -2.83 3.49 -5.52
N LEU A 64 -3.93 3.82 -4.84
CA LEU A 64 -3.92 4.75 -3.71
C LEU A 64 -3.10 4.22 -2.55
N VAL A 65 -3.24 2.94 -2.21
CA VAL A 65 -2.52 2.33 -1.09
C VAL A 65 -1.06 2.06 -1.44
N ILE A 66 -0.78 1.54 -2.64
CA ILE A 66 0.57 1.17 -3.08
C ILE A 66 1.46 2.41 -3.28
N VAL A 67 0.91 3.54 -3.71
CA VAL A 67 1.65 4.81 -3.86
C VAL A 67 1.57 5.64 -2.58
N GLY A 68 0.40 5.70 -1.95
CA GLY A 68 0.16 6.49 -0.74
C GLY A 68 0.98 6.00 0.46
N GLY A 69 1.14 4.69 0.63
CA GLY A 69 1.96 4.08 1.70
C GLY A 69 3.40 4.60 1.68
N PRO A 70 4.15 4.41 0.59
CA PRO A 70 5.51 4.94 0.45
C PRO A 70 5.58 6.46 0.57
N VAL A 71 4.65 7.22 -0.04
CA VAL A 71 4.66 8.70 0.04
C VAL A 71 4.52 9.17 1.49
N LEU A 72 3.53 8.65 2.22
CA LEU A 72 3.32 8.98 3.63
C LEU A 72 4.47 8.47 4.51
N GLY A 73 5.04 7.31 4.17
CA GLY A 73 6.21 6.73 4.82
C GLY A 73 7.44 7.62 4.70
N TRP A 74 7.73 8.13 3.50
CA TRP A 74 8.81 9.07 3.24
C TRP A 74 8.59 10.42 3.92
N MET A 75 7.36 10.95 3.92
CA MET A 75 7.01 12.18 4.66
C MET A 75 7.25 12.02 6.17
N ALA A 76 6.71 10.96 6.77
CA ALA A 76 6.88 10.67 8.19
C ALA A 76 8.35 10.42 8.56
N TRP A 77 9.11 9.76 7.67
CA TRP A 77 10.54 9.58 7.83
C TRP A 77 11.31 10.90 7.74
N GLY A 78 10.93 11.80 6.84
CA GLY A 78 11.46 13.17 6.75
C GLY A 78 11.29 13.93 8.07
N GLU A 79 10.10 13.84 8.66
CA GLU A 79 9.73 14.44 9.95
C GLU A 79 10.35 13.76 11.19
N ARG A 80 11.16 12.70 11.02
CA ARG A 80 11.74 11.88 12.11
C ARG A 80 10.68 11.23 13.00
N ARG A 81 9.51 10.90 12.43
CA ARG A 81 8.41 10.21 13.12
C ARG A 81 8.40 8.73 12.76
N ASP A 82 9.40 7.99 13.22
CA ASP A 82 9.63 6.58 12.87
C ASP A 82 8.39 5.69 13.10
N ARG A 83 7.65 5.89 14.19
CA ARG A 83 6.40 5.15 14.43
C ARG A 83 5.36 5.36 13.33
N ARG A 84 5.21 6.60 12.83
CA ARG A 84 4.27 6.91 11.76
C ARG A 84 4.74 6.37 10.41
N ALA A 85 6.04 6.38 10.18
CA ALA A 85 6.62 5.77 8.99
C ALA A 85 6.36 4.25 8.97
N TRP A 86 6.56 3.56 10.10
CA TRP A 86 6.20 2.14 10.23
C TRP A 86 4.72 1.86 10.00
N THR A 87 3.82 2.71 10.50
CA THR A 87 2.38 2.53 10.24
C THR A 87 2.03 2.76 8.77
N ALA A 88 2.72 3.68 8.08
CA ALA A 88 2.52 3.92 6.66
C ALA A 88 3.01 2.73 5.82
N VAL A 89 4.19 2.19 6.14
CA VAL A 89 4.74 0.97 5.54
C VAL A 89 3.83 -0.25 5.73
N ALA A 90 3.11 -0.31 6.86
CA ALA A 90 2.18 -1.39 7.14
C ALA A 90 0.85 -1.29 6.36
N ALA A 91 0.54 -0.13 5.78
CA ALA A 91 -0.77 0.13 5.16
C ALA A 91 -1.08 -0.79 3.97
N PRO A 92 -0.14 -1.10 3.04
CA PRO A 92 -0.39 -2.05 1.96
C PRO A 92 -0.71 -3.46 2.47
N PHE A 93 -0.02 -3.92 3.52
CA PHE A 93 -0.26 -5.24 4.12
C PHE A 93 -1.62 -5.29 4.83
N ALA A 94 -1.97 -4.22 5.55
CA ALA A 94 -3.28 -4.11 6.20
C ALA A 94 -4.42 -4.10 5.17
N TRP A 95 -4.25 -3.38 4.06
CA TRP A 95 -5.21 -3.38 2.96
C TRP A 95 -5.34 -4.77 2.32
N LEU A 96 -4.23 -5.46 2.06
CA LEU A 96 -4.24 -6.82 1.52
C LEU A 96 -4.99 -7.79 2.44
N GLY A 97 -4.71 -7.72 3.75
CA GLY A 97 -5.38 -8.55 4.75
C GLY A 97 -6.89 -8.27 4.83
N LEU A 98 -7.30 -7.00 4.81
CA LEU A 98 -8.70 -6.62 4.80
C LEU A 98 -9.41 -7.12 3.53
N PHE A 99 -8.78 -6.93 2.36
CA PHE A 99 -9.33 -7.38 1.09
C PHE A 99 -9.49 -8.91 1.05
N ALA A 100 -8.46 -9.66 1.48
CA ALA A 100 -8.51 -11.12 1.56
C ALA A 100 -9.60 -11.61 2.53
N ALA A 101 -9.78 -10.94 3.67
CA ALA A 101 -10.83 -11.27 4.64
C ALA A 101 -12.23 -11.03 4.06
N LEU A 102 -12.46 -9.91 3.37
CA LEU A 102 -13.72 -9.63 2.69
C LEU A 102 -14.00 -10.66 1.60
N PHE A 103 -12.97 -11.05 0.85
CA PHE A 103 -13.08 -12.07 -0.19
C PHE A 103 -13.42 -13.45 0.39
N ALA A 104 -12.73 -13.88 1.44
CA ALA A 104 -13.02 -15.13 2.14
C ALA A 104 -14.43 -15.15 2.76
N ALA A 105 -14.85 -14.03 3.37
CA ALA A 105 -16.19 -13.89 3.95
C ALA A 105 -17.31 -13.94 2.90
N SER A 106 -17.01 -13.58 1.65
CA SER A 106 -17.98 -13.63 0.54
C SER A 106 -18.23 -15.05 0.00
N GLY A 107 -17.52 -16.07 0.50
CA GLY A 107 -17.71 -17.47 0.09
C GLY A 107 -17.09 -17.82 -1.26
N MET A 108 -16.28 -16.93 -1.84
CA MET A 108 -15.55 -17.17 -3.08
C MET A 108 -14.29 -17.99 -2.79
N SER A 109 -14.30 -19.28 -3.15
CA SER A 109 -13.09 -20.12 -3.17
C SER A 109 -12.23 -19.76 -4.38
N ILE A 110 -10.93 -19.52 -4.14
CA ILE A 110 -9.91 -19.29 -5.18
C ILE A 110 -9.71 -20.55 -6.01
#